data_AF-A0A2V6UIG1-F1
#
_entry.id   AF-A0A2V6UIG1-F1
#
_cell.length_a   1.000
_cell.length_b   1.000
_cell.length_c   1.000
_cell.angle_alpha   90.00
_cell.angle_beta   90.00
_cell.angle_gamma   90.00
#
_symmetry.space_group_name_H-M   'P 1'
#
loop_
_entity.id
_entity.type
_entity.pdbx_description
1 polymer ?
#
loop_
_entity_poly.entity_id
_entity_poly.type
_entity_poly.pdbx_seq_one_letter_code
_entity_poly.pdbx_strand_id
1 'polypeptide(L)'
;MALVIATVGGAGFAPVAPGTVASALTVLLLWVVPFSRAGLVLFFVLVAAIGTWAAGHAERALGSKDPGAIVIDEVAGMTLSVLVLPLTIPVLAVAFVLFRVF
;
A
#
# COMPACT_ATOMS: atom_id res chain seq x y z
N MET A 1 -9.85 14.53 0.45
CA MET A 1 -8.94 13.83 -0.48
C MET A 1 -7.80 13.13 0.25
N ALA A 2 -7.04 13.81 1.11
CA ALA A 2 -5.94 13.17 1.87
C ALA A 2 -6.37 11.91 2.65
N LEU A 3 -7.50 11.95 3.37
CA LEU A 3 -8.00 10.78 4.11
C LEU A 3 -8.29 9.57 3.21
N VAL A 4 -8.86 9.80 2.02
CA VAL A 4 -9.16 8.74 1.05
C VAL A 4 -7.87 8.09 0.53
N ILE A 5 -6.84 8.90 0.29
CA ILE A 5 -5.53 8.40 -0.15
C ILE A 5 -4.86 7.62 0.98
N ALA A 6 -4.77 8.21 2.17
CA ALA A 6 -4.11 7.62 3.34
C ALA A 6 -4.75 6.29 3.76
N THR A 7 -6.06 6.14 3.58
CA THR A 7 -6.82 4.92 3.92
C THR A 7 -6.95 3.96 2.75
N VAL A 8 -6.31 4.22 1.60
CA VAL A 8 -6.38 3.40 0.39
C VAL A 8 -7.83 3.17 -0.05
N GLY A 9 -8.57 4.27 -0.25
CA GLY A 9 -9.97 4.23 -0.66
C GLY A 9 -10.96 3.78 0.43
N GLY A 10 -10.53 3.74 1.69
CA GLY A 10 -11.34 3.28 2.83
C GLY A 10 -10.96 1.89 3.36
N ALA A 11 -10.00 1.20 2.74
CA ALA A 11 -9.47 -0.08 3.25
C ALA A 11 -8.91 0.04 4.68
N GLY A 12 -8.36 1.21 5.03
CA GLY A 12 -7.90 1.55 6.37
C GLY A 12 -8.97 1.47 7.46
N PHE A 13 -10.25 1.50 7.09
CA PHE A 13 -11.37 1.36 8.03
C PHE A 13 -11.89 -0.07 8.15
N ALA A 14 -11.21 -1.06 7.55
CA ALA A 14 -11.58 -2.45 7.73
C ALA A 14 -11.56 -2.81 9.23
N PRO A 15 -12.57 -3.55 9.73
CA PRO A 15 -12.74 -3.81 11.16
C PRO A 15 -11.64 -4.70 11.75
N VAL A 16 -10.95 -5.47 10.91
CA VAL A 16 -9.90 -6.41 11.32
C VAL A 16 -8.70 -6.24 10.39
N ALA A 17 -7.52 -6.04 10.99
CA ALA A 17 -6.23 -5.95 10.30
C ALA A 17 -6.25 -5.07 9.03
N PRO A 18 -6.57 -3.77 9.14
CA PRO A 18 -6.69 -2.86 7.99
C PRO A 18 -5.44 -2.83 7.11
N GLY A 19 -4.25 -2.96 7.71
CA GLY A 19 -3.01 -3.14 6.96
C GLY A 19 -3.06 -4.35 6.04
N THR A 20 -3.42 -5.53 6.56
CA THR A 20 -3.54 -6.77 5.76
C THR A 20 -4.48 -6.61 4.57
N VAL A 21 -5.62 -5.92 4.77
CA VAL A 21 -6.54 -5.59 3.69
C VAL A 21 -5.86 -4.71 2.64
N ALA A 22 -5.13 -3.67 3.04
CA ALA A 22 -4.39 -2.80 2.12
C ALA A 22 -3.30 -3.54 1.34
N SER A 23 -2.52 -4.44 1.95
CA SER A 23 -1.58 -5.27 1.17
C SER A 23 -2.26 -6.25 0.24
N ALA A 24 -3.36 -6.88 0.66
CA ALA A 24 -4.07 -7.82 -0.19
C ALA A 24 -4.62 -7.11 -1.44
N LEU A 25 -5.17 -5.90 -1.26
CA LEU A 25 -5.57 -5.03 -2.37
C LEU A 25 -4.37 -4.62 -3.24
N THR A 26 -3.21 -4.35 -2.64
CA THR A 26 -1.99 -4.04 -3.39
C THR A 26 -1.50 -5.23 -4.21
N VAL A 27 -1.50 -6.44 -3.65
CA VAL A 27 -1.18 -7.68 -4.37
C VAL A 27 -2.13 -7.88 -5.55
N LEU A 28 -3.43 -7.70 -5.34
CA LEU A 28 -4.43 -7.80 -6.39
C LEU A 28 -4.18 -6.78 -7.51
N LEU A 29 -3.87 -5.53 -7.15
CA LEU A 29 -3.52 -4.48 -8.10
C LEU A 29 -2.27 -4.85 -8.93
N LEU A 30 -1.21 -5.30 -8.26
CA LEU A 30 0.05 -5.69 -8.89
C LEU A 30 -0.10 -6.92 -9.79
N TRP A 31 -1.07 -7.80 -9.51
CA TRP A 31 -1.36 -8.96 -10.34
C TRP A 31 -2.17 -8.60 -11.60
N VAL A 32 -3.18 -7.73 -11.46
CA VAL A 32 -4.11 -7.40 -12.55
C VAL A 32 -3.54 -6.35 -13.51
N VAL A 33 -2.76 -5.40 -13.00
CA VAL A 33 -2.20 -4.33 -13.83
C VAL A 33 -0.88 -4.78 -14.45
N PRO A 34 -0.75 -4.76 -15.78
CA PRO A 34 0.48 -5.18 -16.47
C PRO A 34 1.53 -4.06 -16.40
N PHE A 35 2.11 -3.84 -15.23
CA PHE A 35 3.15 -2.83 -15.05
C PHE A 35 4.40 -3.17 -15.87
N SER A 36 4.89 -2.19 -16.63
CA SER A 36 6.28 -2.19 -17.06
C SER A 36 7.19 -1.93 -15.86
N ARG A 37 8.47 -2.31 -15.92
CA ARG A 37 9.42 -2.03 -14.83
C ARG A 37 9.49 -0.54 -14.48
N ALA A 38 9.56 0.33 -15.48
CA ALA A 38 9.53 1.77 -15.29
C ALA A 38 8.19 2.25 -14.70
N GLY A 39 7.08 1.67 -15.14
CA GLY A 39 5.75 1.96 -14.59
C GLY A 39 5.61 1.58 -13.12
N LEU A 40 6.17 0.44 -12.71
CA LEU A 40 6.16 -0.01 -11.32
C LEU A 40 7.01 0.90 -10.41
N VAL A 41 8.19 1.31 -10.88
CA VAL A 41 9.04 2.27 -10.18
C VAL A 41 8.34 3.62 -10.05
N LEU A 42 7.73 4.12 -11.13
CA LEU A 42 6.95 5.35 -11.08
C LEU A 42 5.77 5.25 -10.11
N PHE A 43 5.04 4.14 -10.14
CA PHE A 43 3.95 3.88 -9.21
C PHE A 43 4.42 3.91 -7.75
N PHE A 44 5.51 3.21 -7.42
CA PHE A 44 6.12 3.24 -6.09
C PHE A 44 6.47 4.67 -5.65
N VAL A 45 7.16 5.44 -6.51
CA VAL A 45 7.57 6.81 -6.19
C VAL A 45 6.36 7.72 -5.96
N LEU A 46 5.32 7.61 -6.79
CA LEU A 46 4.10 8.39 -6.64
C LEU A 46 3.35 8.01 -5.35
N VAL A 47 3.21 6.73 -5.05
CA VAL A 47 2.58 6.26 -3.81
C VAL A 47 3.35 6.74 -2.59
N ALA A 48 4.68 6.63 -2.59
CA ALA A 48 5.51 7.09 -1.47
C ALA A 48 5.40 8.61 -1.28
N ALA A 49 5.52 9.40 -2.36
CA ALA A 49 5.47 10.87 -2.28
C ALA A 49 4.09 11.39 -1.88
N ILE A 50 3.04 10.95 -2.59
CA ILE A 50 1.66 11.39 -2.34
C ILE A 50 1.16 10.80 -1.02
N GLY A 51 1.53 9.55 -0.71
CA GLY A 51 1.17 8.87 0.53
C GLY A 51 1.75 9.55 1.76
N THR A 52 3.02 9.96 1.73
CA THR A 52 3.65 10.70 2.84
C THR A 52 2.93 12.04 3.08
N TRP A 53 2.61 12.77 2.02
CA TRP A 53 1.82 14.00 2.13
C TRP A 53 0.41 13.72 2.69
N ALA A 54 -0.26 12.69 2.20
CA ALA A 54 -1.62 12.33 2.62
C ALA A 54 -1.68 11.86 4.07
N ALA A 55 -0.70 11.07 4.53
CA ALA A 55 -0.59 10.58 5.89
C ALA A 55 -0.54 11.75 6.89
N GLY A 56 0.36 12.71 6.70
CA GLY A 56 0.48 13.86 7.61
C GLY A 56 -0.77 14.76 7.67
N HIS A 57 -1.59 14.79 6.62
CA HIS A 57 -2.88 15.48 6.63
C HIS A 57 -3.98 14.62 7.28
N ALA A 58 -3.95 13.31 7.07
CA ALA A 58 -4.89 12.38 7.66
C ALA A 58 -4.73 12.26 9.18
N GLU A 59 -3.51 12.31 9.71
CA GLU A 59 -3.25 12.36 11.17
C GLU A 59 -3.98 13.54 11.83
N ARG A 60 -3.89 14.74 11.22
CA ARG A 60 -4.57 15.94 11.71
C ARG A 60 -6.09 15.80 11.63
N ALA A 61 -6.59 15.21 10.55
CA ALA A 61 -8.03 15.01 10.35
C ALA A 61 -8.62 13.96 11.31
N LEU A 62 -7.85 12.93 11.65
CA LEU A 62 -8.25 11.88 12.58
C LEU A 62 -7.97 12.23 14.04
N GLY A 63 -7.24 13.33 14.31
CA GLY A 63 -6.96 13.80 15.66
C GLY A 63 -6.06 12.88 16.48
N SER A 64 -5.38 11.94 15.82
CA SER A 64 -4.45 11.00 16.45
C SER A 64 -3.16 10.95 15.64
N LYS A 65 -2.04 10.85 16.36
CA LYS A 65 -0.76 10.52 15.75
C LYS A 65 -0.78 9.07 15.31
N ASP A 66 -0.30 8.79 14.11
CA ASP A 66 -0.22 7.46 13.49
C ASP A 66 -1.48 6.57 13.69
N PRO A 67 -2.67 7.01 13.23
CA PRO A 67 -3.87 6.19 13.30
C PRO A 67 -3.70 4.91 12.47
N GLY A 68 -4.06 3.75 13.03
CA GLY A 68 -4.02 2.47 12.30
C GLY A 68 -4.90 2.39 11.04
N ALA A 69 -5.69 3.43 10.74
CA ALA A 69 -6.42 3.59 9.48
C ALA A 69 -5.56 4.17 8.35
N ILE A 70 -4.41 4.75 8.64
CA ILE A 70 -3.43 5.17 7.63
C ILE A 70 -2.67 3.91 7.22
N VAL A 71 -2.92 3.44 6.01
CA VAL A 71 -2.40 2.17 5.47
C VAL A 71 -1.81 2.34 4.07
N ILE A 72 -1.49 3.58 3.68
CA ILE A 72 -0.88 3.88 2.37
C ILE A 72 0.58 3.45 2.28
N ASP A 73 1.26 3.37 3.43
CA ASP A 73 2.57 2.78 3.61
C ASP A 73 2.59 1.28 3.26
N GLU A 74 1.50 0.56 3.52
CA GLU A 74 1.33 -0.85 3.14
C GLU A 74 1.37 -1.04 1.62
N VAL A 75 0.83 -0.08 0.87
CA VAL A 75 0.89 -0.08 -0.61
C VAL A 75 2.32 0.17 -1.07
N ALA A 76 3.01 1.14 -0.46
CA ALA A 76 4.39 1.45 -0.79
C ALA A 76 5.33 0.28 -0.47
N GLY A 77 5.22 -0.29 0.73
CA GLY A 77 6.04 -1.40 1.21
C GLY A 77 5.82 -2.68 0.41
N MET A 78 4.56 -3.05 0.16
CA MET A 78 4.24 -4.21 -0.68
C MET A 78 4.78 -4.03 -2.11
N THR A 79 4.63 -2.85 -2.71
CA THR A 79 5.20 -2.55 -4.04
C THR A 79 6.72 -2.64 -4.04
N LEU A 80 7.37 -2.10 -3.01
CA LEU A 80 8.82 -2.14 -2.85
C LEU A 80 9.35 -3.57 -2.74
N SER A 81 8.62 -4.45 -2.04
CA SER A 81 9.02 -5.86 -1.85
C SER A 81 9.18 -6.66 -3.15
N VAL A 82 8.47 -6.24 -4.21
CA VAL A 82 8.49 -6.90 -5.53
C VAL A 82 9.04 -6.02 -6.64
N LEU A 83 9.62 -4.86 -6.31
CA LEU A 83 10.00 -3.82 -7.27
C LEU A 83 10.91 -4.32 -8.40
N VAL A 84 11.76 -5.30 -8.10
CA VAL A 84 12.73 -5.92 -9.03
C VAL A 84 12.39 -7.37 -9.37
N LEU A 85 11.23 -7.86 -8.95
CA LEU A 85 10.79 -9.24 -9.12
C LEU A 85 9.70 -9.36 -10.20
N PRO A 86 9.56 -10.52 -10.83
CA PRO A 86 8.44 -10.75 -11.75
C PRO A 86 7.12 -10.87 -10.96
N LEU A 87 6.09 -10.14 -11.38
CA LEU A 87 4.76 -10.10 -10.74
C LEU A 87 3.92 -11.36 -11.05
N THR A 88 4.50 -12.53 -10.83
CA THR A 88 3.82 -13.83 -10.94
C THR A 88 3.10 -14.17 -9.64
N ILE A 89 2.03 -14.97 -9.72
CA ILE A 89 1.24 -15.38 -8.54
C ILE A 89 2.13 -15.97 -7.41
N PRO A 90 3.08 -16.89 -7.66
CA PRO A 90 3.93 -17.43 -6.61
C PRO A 90 4.80 -16.37 -5.93
N VAL A 91 5.38 -15.44 -6.71
CA VAL A 91 6.20 -14.35 -6.17
C VAL A 91 5.36 -13.41 -5.31
N LEU A 92 4.20 -13.00 -5.81
CA LEU A 92 3.30 -12.11 -5.08
C LEU A 92 2.79 -12.76 -3.79
N ALA A 93 2.47 -14.05 -3.81
CA ALA A 93 2.04 -14.79 -2.62
C ALA A 93 3.16 -14.87 -1.56
N VAL A 94 4.38 -15.23 -1.96
CA VAL A 94 5.53 -15.30 -1.04
C VAL A 94 5.87 -13.91 -0.51
N ALA A 95 5.92 -12.90 -1.38
CA ALA A 95 6.18 -11.52 -0.97
C ALA A 95 5.13 -11.01 0.01
N PHE A 96 3.84 -11.30 -0.21
CA PHE A 96 2.77 -10.95 0.71
C PHE A 96 2.96 -11.57 2.10
N VAL A 97 3.27 -12.87 2.15
CA VAL A 97 3.50 -13.57 3.43
C VAL A 97 4.71 -12.99 4.14
N LEU A 98 5.83 -12.81 3.44
CA LEU A 98 7.05 -12.25 4.04
C LEU A 98 6.82 -10.81 4.54
N PHE A 99 6.20 -9.96 3.72
CA PHE A 99 5.89 -8.57 4.07
C PHE A 99 4.95 -8.45 5.27
N ARG A 100 4.11 -9.44 5.54
CA ARG A 100 3.17 -9.42 6.67
C ARG A 100 3.74 -9.98 7.95
N VAL A 101 4.77 -10.83 7.85
CA VAL A 101 5.40 -11.49 9.00
C VAL A 101 6.60 -10.68 9.53
N PHE A 102 7.26 -9.90 8.67
CA PHE A 102 8.43 -9.08 9.00
C PHE A 102 8.14 -7.60 8.81
#